data_AF-A0A919FR57-F1
#
_entry.id   AF-A0A919FR57-F1
#
_cell.length_a   1.000
_cell.length_b   1.000
_cell.length_c   1.000
_cell.angle_alpha   90.00
_cell.angle_beta   90.00
_cell.angle_gamma   90.00
#
_symmetry.space_group_name_H-M   'P 1'
#
loop_
_entity.id
_entity.type
_entity.pdbx_description
1 polymer ?
#
loop_
_entity_poly.entity_id
_entity_poly.type
_entity_poly.pdbx_seq_one_letter_code
_entity_poly.pdbx_strand_id
1 'polypeptide(L)'
;MARCFPGQYADSETGLNYNYFRYYDPEAARYIGPDPLGLEPAPNHHAYVPNPLGWDDTLGLAPRGPKNPLQFGQGYTGRLDTWPEGTKGTDFEIHVYDKSMREVGVFRSDGWFNKHGHTGADVEVPPSVENAVKGRAVDTMRKIGRIGPKGTEDISGDKWRRPPLSAEGCK
;
A
#
# COMPACT_ATOMS: atom_id res chain seq x y z
N MET A 1 25.69 -4.26 -18.80
CA MET A 1 25.16 -5.25 -17.83
C MET A 1 23.67 -4.99 -17.70
N ALA A 2 22.82 -5.92 -18.13
CA ALA A 2 21.38 -5.80 -17.91
C ALA A 2 21.13 -5.82 -16.40
N ARG A 3 20.51 -4.76 -15.86
CA ARG A 3 20.12 -4.71 -14.45
C ARG A 3 18.76 -5.40 -14.31
N CYS A 4 18.74 -6.54 -13.65
CA CYS A 4 17.52 -7.25 -13.30
C CYS A 4 17.09 -6.92 -11.87
N PHE A 5 15.80 -6.81 -11.65
CA PHE A 5 15.26 -6.79 -10.29
C PHE A 5 15.29 -8.20 -9.66
N PRO A 6 15.23 -8.32 -8.33
CA PRO A 6 15.20 -9.62 -7.66
C PRO A 6 14.07 -10.52 -8.20
N GLY A 7 14.42 -11.74 -8.61
CA GLY A 7 13.47 -12.70 -9.17
C GLY A 7 13.36 -12.71 -10.69
N GLN A 8 14.02 -11.77 -11.38
CA GLN A 8 14.00 -11.70 -12.84
C GLN A 8 15.23 -12.36 -13.47
N TYR A 9 15.02 -13.03 -14.61
CA TYR A 9 16.07 -13.58 -15.46
C TYR A 9 16.22 -12.73 -16.73
N ALA A 10 17.38 -12.12 -16.96
CA ALA A 10 17.65 -11.39 -18.20
C ALA A 10 17.74 -12.38 -19.37
N ASP A 11 16.86 -12.20 -20.35
CA ASP A 11 16.99 -12.83 -21.66
C ASP A 11 17.76 -11.88 -22.58
N SER A 12 18.99 -12.27 -22.91
CA SER A 12 19.88 -11.48 -23.77
C SER A 12 19.47 -11.47 -25.24
N GLU A 13 18.65 -12.42 -25.69
CA GLU A 13 18.20 -12.49 -27.09
C GLU A 13 17.10 -11.48 -27.38
N THR A 14 16.20 -11.27 -26.42
CA THR A 14 15.06 -10.35 -26.55
C THR A 14 15.30 -9.00 -25.89
N GLY A 15 16.25 -8.90 -24.96
CA GLY A 15 16.47 -7.71 -24.14
C GLY A 15 15.45 -7.56 -23.00
N LEU A 16 14.57 -8.54 -22.82
CA LEU A 16 13.53 -8.57 -21.80
C LEU A 16 13.99 -9.32 -20.55
N ASN A 17 13.32 -9.05 -19.43
CA ASN A 17 13.50 -9.76 -18.18
C ASN A 17 12.33 -10.73 -17.98
N TYR A 18 12.60 -12.03 -17.94
CA TYR A 18 11.60 -13.04 -17.61
C TYR A 18 11.31 -13.04 -16.11
N ASN A 19 10.04 -12.94 -15.75
CA ASN A 19 9.53 -12.90 -14.39
C ASN A 19 8.37 -13.90 -14.24
N TYR A 20 8.73 -15.19 -14.20
CA TYR A 20 7.86 -16.37 -14.07
C TYR A 20 6.57 -16.34 -14.93
N PHE A 21 5.52 -15.64 -14.49
CA PHE A 21 4.27 -15.53 -15.26
C PHE A 21 4.28 -14.42 -16.33
N ARG A 22 5.25 -13.49 -16.30
CA ARG A 22 5.29 -12.32 -17.20
C ARG A 22 6.68 -11.99 -17.71
N TYR A 23 6.74 -11.25 -18.81
CA TYR A 23 7.95 -10.64 -19.35
C TYR A 23 7.95 -9.14 -19.05
N TYR A 24 9.05 -8.66 -18.45
CA TYR A 24 9.28 -7.28 -18.07
C TYR A 24 10.23 -6.62 -19.07
N ASP A 25 9.83 -5.47 -19.59
CA ASP A 25 10.67 -4.61 -20.41
C ASP A 25 11.41 -3.61 -19.49
N PRO A 26 12.74 -3.74 -19.34
CA PRO A 26 13.52 -2.82 -18.51
C PRO A 26 13.65 -1.42 -19.10
N GLU A 27 13.48 -1.23 -20.41
CA GLU A 27 13.55 0.07 -21.09
C GLU A 27 12.24 0.84 -20.90
N ALA A 28 11.10 0.16 -21.08
CA ALA A 28 9.78 0.74 -20.83
C ALA A 28 9.35 0.72 -19.35
N ALA A 29 10.17 0.11 -18.48
CA ALA A 29 9.95 -0.07 -17.06
C ALA A 29 8.58 -0.72 -16.69
N ARG A 30 8.12 -1.69 -17.47
CA ARG A 30 6.79 -2.31 -17.31
C ARG A 30 6.69 -3.73 -17.87
N TYR A 31 5.64 -4.46 -17.52
CA TYR A 31 5.31 -5.74 -18.16
C TYR A 31 4.71 -5.54 -19.55
N ILE A 32 5.15 -6.37 -20.50
CA ILE A 32 4.64 -6.35 -21.88
C ILE A 32 3.25 -6.98 -21.99
N GLY A 33 2.93 -7.92 -21.10
CA GLY A 33 1.63 -8.57 -20.99
C GLY A 33 0.82 -8.07 -19.79
N PRO A 34 -0.52 -8.05 -19.89
CA PRO A 34 -1.36 -7.74 -18.74
C PRO A 34 -1.24 -8.84 -17.67
N ASP A 35 -1.47 -8.46 -16.42
CA ASP A 35 -1.53 -9.39 -15.28
C ASP A 35 -2.60 -10.47 -15.50
N PRO A 36 -2.26 -11.77 -15.36
CA PRO A 36 -3.23 -12.86 -15.44
C PRO A 36 -4.37 -12.75 -14.40
N LEU A 37 -4.14 -12.07 -13.28
CA LEU A 37 -5.15 -11.80 -12.24
C LEU A 37 -5.95 -10.51 -12.52
N GLY A 38 -5.75 -9.88 -13.68
CA GLY A 38 -6.45 -8.66 -14.07
C GLY A 38 -6.04 -7.46 -13.22
N LEU A 39 -7.03 -6.71 -12.73
CA LEU A 39 -6.81 -5.49 -11.94
C LEU A 39 -6.84 -5.73 -10.42
N GLU A 40 -7.10 -6.96 -9.99
CA GLU A 40 -7.13 -7.35 -8.58
C GLU A 40 -5.80 -7.09 -7.85
N PRO A 41 -4.62 -7.47 -8.39
CA PRO A 41 -3.34 -7.29 -7.68
C PRO A 41 -2.80 -5.85 -7.74
N ALA A 42 -3.12 -5.08 -8.79
CA ALA A 42 -2.69 -3.69 -8.93
C ALA A 42 -3.61 -2.90 -9.88
N PRO A 43 -3.80 -1.57 -9.64
CA PRO A 43 -4.61 -0.71 -10.52
C PRO A 43 -4.12 -0.65 -11.97
N ASN A 44 -2.84 -0.96 -12.20
CA ASN A 44 -2.25 -1.07 -13.53
C ASN A 44 -1.69 -2.49 -13.70
N HIS A 45 -2.44 -3.33 -14.42
CA HIS A 45 -2.07 -4.70 -14.77
C HIS A 45 -0.77 -4.86 -15.60
N HIS A 46 -0.16 -3.77 -16.06
CA HIS A 46 1.14 -3.78 -16.71
C HIS A 46 2.28 -3.26 -15.82
N ALA A 47 1.99 -2.71 -14.63
CA ALA A 47 3.03 -2.16 -13.77
C ALA A 47 3.82 -3.28 -13.08
N TYR A 48 5.11 -3.06 -12.86
CA TYR A 48 5.96 -4.00 -12.12
C TYR A 48 5.67 -3.97 -10.62
N VAL A 49 6.15 -2.94 -9.92
CA VAL A 49 5.79 -2.67 -8.52
C VAL A 49 5.74 -1.15 -8.31
N PRO A 50 4.90 -0.64 -7.39
CA PRO A 50 4.85 0.79 -7.08
C PRO A 50 6.17 1.37 -6.55
N ASN A 51 6.96 0.57 -5.82
CA ASN A 51 8.26 0.98 -5.28
C ASN A 51 9.34 -0.10 -5.48
N PRO A 52 10.07 -0.10 -6.62
CA PRO A 52 11.04 -1.14 -6.94
C PRO A 52 12.32 -1.13 -6.08
N LEU A 53 12.48 -0.13 -5.20
CA LEU A 53 13.60 -0.07 -4.26
C LEU A 53 13.35 -0.88 -2.98
N GLY A 54 12.09 -1.17 -2.65
CA GLY A 54 11.73 -1.89 -1.43
C GLY A 54 10.77 -3.06 -1.62
N TRP A 55 10.24 -3.21 -2.84
CA TRP A 55 9.23 -4.20 -3.19
C TRP A 55 9.72 -5.05 -4.34
N ASP A 56 9.20 -6.26 -4.41
CA ASP A 56 9.49 -7.22 -5.47
C ASP A 56 8.19 -7.86 -5.96
N ASP A 57 8.14 -8.27 -7.22
CA ASP A 57 7.08 -9.12 -7.74
C ASP A 57 7.73 -10.37 -8.33
N THR A 58 8.22 -11.26 -7.48
CA THR A 58 9.06 -12.40 -7.93
C THR A 58 8.29 -13.49 -8.66
N LEU A 59 6.95 -13.41 -8.66
CA LEU A 59 6.11 -14.31 -9.45
C LEU A 59 5.62 -13.64 -10.74
N GLY A 60 5.59 -12.31 -10.81
CA GLY A 60 4.92 -11.64 -11.92
C GLY A 60 3.39 -11.70 -11.78
N LEU A 61 2.85 -11.62 -10.56
CA LEU A 61 1.41 -11.67 -10.29
C LEU A 61 0.94 -10.62 -9.29
N ALA A 62 1.78 -10.24 -8.34
CA ALA A 62 1.39 -9.29 -7.30
C ALA A 62 2.62 -8.61 -6.71
N PRO A 63 2.63 -7.28 -6.60
CA PRO A 63 3.67 -6.57 -5.86
C PRO A 63 3.72 -7.05 -4.41
N ARG A 64 4.86 -7.57 -3.98
CA ARG A 64 5.14 -7.89 -2.59
C ARG A 64 5.76 -6.69 -1.93
N GLY A 65 5.02 -6.14 -0.98
CA GLY A 65 5.41 -4.99 -0.17
C GLY A 65 6.67 -5.23 0.66
N PRO A 66 7.06 -4.26 1.50
CA PRO A 66 8.30 -4.34 2.26
C PRO A 66 8.38 -5.63 3.10
N LYS A 67 9.59 -6.20 3.19
CA LYS A 67 9.90 -7.48 3.86
C LYS A 67 9.42 -7.62 5.31
N ASN A 68 8.97 -6.53 5.93
CA ASN A 68 8.33 -6.49 7.25
C ASN A 68 6.96 -5.76 7.15
N PRO A 69 5.89 -6.43 6.71
CA PRO A 69 4.57 -5.83 6.73
C PRO A 69 4.14 -5.53 8.18
N LEU A 70 3.32 -4.49 8.34
CA LEU A 70 2.62 -4.24 9.60
C LEU A 70 1.80 -5.47 9.96
N GLN A 71 1.81 -5.85 11.22
CA GLN A 71 1.03 -6.99 11.73
C GLN A 71 -0.11 -6.45 12.59
N PHE A 72 -1.34 -6.81 12.25
CA PHE A 72 -2.54 -6.40 12.99
C PHE A 72 -3.19 -7.55 13.76
N GLY A 73 -2.58 -8.74 13.70
CA GLY A 73 -3.10 -9.96 14.33
C GLY A 73 -4.08 -10.72 13.43
N GLN A 74 -4.38 -11.97 13.80
CA GLN A 74 -5.31 -12.85 13.06
C GLN A 74 -4.96 -13.05 11.57
N GLY A 75 -3.69 -12.90 11.21
CA GLY A 75 -3.21 -12.99 9.82
C GLY A 75 -3.44 -11.73 8.98
N TYR A 76 -3.97 -10.66 9.57
CA TYR A 76 -4.07 -9.37 8.89
C TYR A 76 -2.72 -8.66 8.90
N THR A 77 -2.37 -8.16 7.73
CA THR A 77 -1.12 -7.43 7.51
C THR A 77 -1.40 -6.05 6.93
N GLY A 78 -0.39 -5.20 6.87
CA GLY A 78 -0.55 -3.90 6.24
C GLY A 78 0.72 -3.26 5.75
N ARG A 79 0.52 -2.24 4.93
CA ARG A 79 1.56 -1.41 4.37
C ARG A 79 1.27 0.04 4.70
N LEU A 80 2.24 0.73 5.29
CA LEU A 80 2.19 2.16 5.54
C LEU A 80 2.90 2.91 4.41
N ASP A 81 2.17 3.81 3.78
CA ASP A 81 2.69 4.81 2.87
C ASP A 81 2.63 6.18 3.53
N THR A 82 3.66 6.97 3.32
CA THR A 82 3.70 8.37 3.76
C THR A 82 4.18 9.23 2.60
N TRP A 83 3.55 10.38 2.38
CA TRP A 83 4.00 11.34 1.37
C TRP A 83 3.91 12.77 1.89
N PRO A 84 4.84 13.64 1.45
CA PRO A 84 4.77 15.06 1.74
C PRO A 84 3.66 15.72 0.91
N GLU A 85 2.81 16.50 1.55
CA GLU A 85 1.75 17.30 0.93
C GLU A 85 2.18 18.77 0.85
N GLY A 86 3.27 19.03 0.11
CA GLY A 86 3.84 20.37 -0.04
C GLY A 86 4.16 21.05 1.30
N THR A 87 3.63 22.25 1.52
CA THR A 87 3.79 23.01 2.77
C THR A 87 2.80 22.59 3.87
N LYS A 88 1.80 21.74 3.55
CA LYS A 88 0.75 21.33 4.48
C LYS A 88 1.23 20.27 5.50
N GLY A 89 2.36 19.63 5.24
CA GLY A 89 2.96 18.61 6.10
C GLY A 89 3.11 17.26 5.40
N THR A 90 3.09 16.17 6.16
CA THR A 90 3.13 14.80 5.64
C THR A 90 1.79 14.13 5.92
N ASP A 91 1.26 13.39 4.95
CA ASP A 91 0.09 12.53 5.13
C ASP A 91 0.45 11.06 4.94
N PHE A 92 -0.50 10.17 5.20
CA PHE A 92 -0.27 8.73 5.14
C PHE A 92 -1.51 7.91 4.78
N GLU A 93 -1.25 6.70 4.27
CA GLU A 93 -2.24 5.65 4.06
C GLU A 93 -1.71 4.32 4.61
N ILE A 94 -2.58 3.56 5.26
CA ILE A 94 -2.32 2.19 5.67
C ILE A 94 -3.19 1.27 4.82
N HIS A 95 -2.59 0.56 3.88
CA HIS A 95 -3.27 -0.51 3.17
C HIS A 95 -3.35 -1.72 4.09
N VAL A 96 -4.54 -2.29 4.25
CA VAL A 96 -4.78 -3.45 5.11
C VAL A 96 -5.10 -4.65 4.23
N TYR A 97 -4.45 -5.76 4.50
CA TYR A 97 -4.59 -7.03 3.78
C TYR A 97 -5.09 -8.12 4.73
N ASP A 98 -5.95 -9.00 4.25
CA ASP A 98 -6.35 -10.20 4.98
C ASP A 98 -5.28 -11.31 4.90
N LYS A 99 -5.56 -12.45 5.55
CA LYS A 99 -4.70 -13.65 5.56
C LYS A 99 -4.45 -14.24 4.16
N SER A 100 -5.28 -13.90 3.18
CA SER A 100 -5.15 -14.32 1.79
C SER A 100 -4.40 -13.28 0.94
N MET A 101 -3.79 -12.26 1.58
CA MET A 101 -3.09 -11.14 0.93
C MET A 101 -4.00 -10.25 0.08
N ARG A 102 -5.32 -10.36 0.23
CA ARG A 102 -6.28 -9.51 -0.46
C ARG A 102 -6.40 -8.19 0.28
N GLU A 103 -6.27 -7.07 -0.46
CA GLU A 103 -6.47 -5.74 0.11
C GLU A 103 -7.93 -5.58 0.53
N VAL A 104 -8.16 -5.43 1.83
CA VAL A 104 -9.51 -5.28 2.40
C VAL A 104 -9.90 -3.82 2.55
N GLY A 105 -8.94 -2.90 2.64
CA GLY A 105 -9.25 -1.48 2.70
C GLY A 105 -8.04 -0.62 2.97
N VAL A 106 -8.27 0.68 3.00
CA VAL A 106 -7.24 1.69 3.29
C VAL A 106 -7.64 2.44 4.55
N PHE A 107 -6.69 2.70 5.44
CA PHE A 107 -6.91 3.45 6.68
C PHE A 107 -6.02 4.69 6.72
N ARG A 108 -6.62 5.84 7.02
CA ARG A 108 -6.00 7.17 6.93
C ARG A 108 -6.10 7.95 8.23
N SER A 109 -5.70 9.21 8.18
CA SER A 109 -5.88 10.17 9.27
C SER A 109 -7.35 10.41 9.64
N ASP A 110 -8.29 10.11 8.75
CA ASP A 110 -9.74 10.26 8.95
C ASP A 110 -10.50 8.94 9.19
N GLY A 111 -9.81 7.78 9.16
CA GLY A 111 -10.42 6.46 9.33
C GLY A 111 -10.34 5.58 8.10
N TRP A 112 -11.25 4.60 8.02
CA TRP A 112 -11.37 3.70 6.87
C TRP A 112 -11.82 4.44 5.62
N PHE A 113 -11.20 4.10 4.50
CA PHE A 113 -11.45 4.65 3.18
C PHE A 113 -11.57 3.54 2.13
N ASN A 114 -12.49 3.73 1.18
CA ASN A 114 -12.75 2.78 0.11
C ASN A 114 -12.00 3.17 -1.17
N LYS A 115 -11.29 2.21 -1.76
CA LYS A 115 -10.60 2.37 -3.04
C LYS A 115 -11.52 1.92 -4.18
N HIS A 116 -12.02 2.88 -4.95
CA HIS A 116 -12.64 2.75 -6.29
C HIS A 116 -13.76 1.71 -6.49
N GLY A 117 -15.01 2.18 -6.56
CA GLY A 117 -16.08 1.56 -7.36
C GLY A 117 -16.76 0.31 -6.82
N HIS A 118 -16.19 -0.34 -5.81
CA HIS A 118 -16.91 -1.32 -5.01
C HIS A 118 -17.65 -0.58 -3.91
N THR A 119 -18.98 -0.71 -3.87
CA THR A 119 -19.80 -0.22 -2.76
C THR A 119 -19.18 -0.74 -1.46
N GLY A 120 -18.63 0.19 -0.68
CA GLY A 120 -18.13 -0.06 0.67
C GLY A 120 -19.28 -0.34 1.62
N ALA A 121 -19.96 -1.45 1.40
CA ALA A 121 -20.68 -2.13 2.45
C ALA A 121 -19.65 -3.03 3.15
N ASP A 122 -19.30 -2.63 4.37
CA ASP A 122 -18.85 -3.50 5.45
C ASP A 122 -17.64 -4.41 5.16
N VAL A 123 -16.45 -3.81 5.09
CA VAL A 123 -15.25 -4.59 5.40
C VAL A 123 -15.27 -4.81 6.92
N GLU A 124 -15.92 -5.89 7.33
CA GLU A 124 -15.96 -6.32 8.73
C GLU A 124 -14.61 -6.92 9.10
N VAL A 125 -13.65 -6.07 9.45
CA VAL A 125 -12.45 -6.52 10.15
C VAL A 125 -12.81 -6.82 11.61
N PRO A 126 -12.21 -7.85 12.21
CA PRO A 126 -12.39 -8.11 13.64
C PRO A 126 -12.01 -6.88 14.48
N PRO A 127 -12.76 -6.53 15.56
CA PRO A 127 -12.48 -5.32 16.35
C PRO A 127 -11.05 -5.24 16.91
N SER A 128 -10.40 -6.37 17.16
CA SER A 128 -8.99 -6.42 17.56
C SER A 128 -8.05 -5.91 16.47
N VAL A 129 -8.33 -6.25 15.21
CA VAL A 129 -7.56 -5.82 14.04
C VAL A 129 -7.80 -4.33 13.81
N GLU A 130 -9.05 -3.88 13.87
CA GLU A 130 -9.38 -2.46 13.74
C GLU A 130 -8.65 -1.61 14.80
N ASN A 131 -8.67 -2.04 16.06
CA ASN A 131 -7.95 -1.37 17.14
C ASN A 131 -6.43 -1.35 16.91
N ALA A 132 -5.86 -2.41 16.34
CA ALA A 132 -4.44 -2.47 15.99
C ALA A 132 -4.09 -1.50 14.85
N VAL A 133 -4.91 -1.45 13.79
CA VAL A 133 -4.77 -0.51 12.67
C VAL A 133 -4.87 0.93 13.18
N LYS A 134 -5.89 1.24 13.99
CA LYS A 134 -6.07 2.55 14.63
C LYS A 134 -4.88 2.94 15.49
N GLY A 135 -4.38 2.02 16.32
CA GLY A 135 -3.19 2.25 17.14
C GLY A 135 -1.98 2.62 16.28
N ARG A 136 -1.79 1.90 15.17
CA ARG A 136 -0.71 2.20 14.22
C ARG A 136 -0.88 3.54 13.52
N ALA A 137 -2.10 3.89 13.11
CA ALA A 137 -2.41 5.18 12.51
C ALA A 137 -2.12 6.35 13.47
N VAL A 138 -2.53 6.22 14.74
CA VAL A 138 -2.24 7.21 15.78
C VAL A 138 -0.72 7.36 16.00
N ASP A 139 0.01 6.26 16.07
CA ASP A 139 1.47 6.31 16.19
C ASP A 139 2.13 6.95 14.97
N THR A 140 1.63 6.69 13.77
CA THR A 140 2.07 7.38 12.56
C THR A 140 1.79 8.88 12.66
N MET A 141 0.58 9.30 13.02
CA MET A 141 0.21 10.71 13.18
C MET A 141 1.12 11.46 14.17
N ARG A 142 1.53 10.80 15.27
CA ARG A 142 2.52 11.38 16.20
C ARG A 142 3.87 11.61 15.53
N LYS A 143 4.36 10.62 14.77
CA LYS A 143 5.66 10.70 14.10
C LYS A 143 5.71 11.78 13.03
N ILE A 144 4.61 11.95 12.29
CA ILE A 144 4.49 12.99 11.25
C ILE A 144 4.07 14.35 11.83
N GLY A 145 3.88 14.46 13.15
CA GLY A 145 3.52 15.70 13.83
C GLY A 145 2.09 16.18 13.61
N ARG A 146 1.18 15.32 13.13
CA ARG A 146 -0.24 15.66 12.94
C ARG A 146 -1.07 15.62 14.22
N ILE A 147 -0.58 14.90 15.24
CA ILE A 147 -1.08 14.96 16.61
C ILE A 147 0.09 15.16 17.58
N GLY A 148 -0.19 15.76 18.73
CA GLY A 148 0.78 16.02 19.77
C GLY A 148 1.32 14.75 20.43
N PRO A 149 2.37 14.89 21.26
CA PRO A 149 2.95 13.78 22.02
C PRO A 149 1.90 13.02 22.84
N LYS A 150 2.23 11.77 23.19
CA LYS A 150 1.31 10.94 23.98
C LYS A 150 0.95 11.64 25.30
N GLY A 151 -0.35 11.83 25.55
CA GLY A 151 -0.88 12.47 26.76
C GLY A 151 -1.09 13.99 26.67
N THR A 152 -0.77 14.63 25.54
CA THR A 152 -0.97 16.09 25.38
C THR A 152 -2.36 16.46 24.85
N GLU A 153 -3.07 15.51 24.26
CA GLU A 153 -4.40 15.71 23.69
C GLU A 153 -5.29 14.47 23.89
N ASP A 154 -6.60 14.69 23.99
CA ASP A 154 -7.60 13.63 24.07
C ASP A 154 -7.90 13.06 22.68
N ILE A 155 -7.43 11.83 22.46
CA ILE A 155 -7.58 11.08 21.21
C ILE A 155 -8.61 9.94 21.33
N SER A 156 -9.42 9.94 22.39
CA SER A 156 -10.44 8.91 22.63
C SER A 156 -11.56 8.95 21.57
N GLY A 157 -12.22 7.81 21.36
CA GLY A 157 -13.29 7.70 20.36
C GLY A 157 -12.81 8.05 18.95
N ASP A 158 -13.43 9.07 18.35
CA ASP A 158 -13.09 9.62 17.03
C ASP A 158 -12.30 10.93 17.08
N LYS A 159 -11.90 11.41 18.28
CA LYS A 159 -11.18 12.69 18.44
C LYS A 159 -9.76 12.67 17.89
N TRP A 160 -9.22 11.49 17.61
CA TRP A 160 -7.94 11.31 16.92
C TRP A 160 -8.00 11.68 15.43
N ARG A 161 -9.18 11.66 14.81
CA ARG A 161 -9.32 11.86 13.37
C ARG A 161 -8.88 13.26 12.98
N ARG A 162 -8.20 13.37 11.84
CA ARG A 162 -7.82 14.63 11.21
C ARG A 162 -8.21 14.57 9.73
N PRO A 163 -8.67 15.67 9.12
CA PRO A 163 -8.93 15.68 7.70
C PRO A 163 -7.63 15.38 6.93
N PRO A 164 -7.69 14.58 5.84
CA PRO A 164 -6.52 14.35 5.02
C PRO A 164 -6.07 15.66 4.38
N LEU A 165 -4.76 15.84 4.23
CA LEU A 165 -4.16 17.08 3.73
C LEU A 165 -4.45 17.29 2.24
N SER A 166 -4.75 16.19 1.52
CA SER A 166 -5.13 16.14 0.11
C SER A 166 -6.63 16.42 -0.16
N ALA A 167 -7.47 16.64 0.87
CA ALA A 167 -8.91 16.85 0.68
C ALA A 167 -9.33 18.27 0.24
N GLU A 168 -8.38 19.18 0.01
CA GLU A 168 -8.67 20.45 -0.67
C GLU A 168 -7.93 20.49 -2.01
N GLY A 169 -8.57 20.00 -3.07
CA GLY A 169 -8.13 20.28 -4.44
C GLY A 169 -8.15 19.14 -5.45
N CYS A 170 -9.23 18.36 -5.55
CA CYS A 170 -9.54 17.66 -6.81
C CYS A 170 -10.93 18.14 -7.27
N LYS A 171 -10.93 19.21 -8.07
CA LYS A 171 -11.96 19.46 -9.08
C LYS A 171 -11.52 18.78 -10.37
#